data_AF-A0A849Q213-F1
#
_entry.id   AF-A0A849Q213-F1
#
_cell.length_a   1.000
_cell.length_b   1.000
_cell.length_c   1.000
_cell.angle_alpha   90.00
_cell.angle_beta   90.00
_cell.angle_gamma   90.00
#
_symmetry.space_group_name_H-M   'P 1'
#
loop_
_entity.id
_entity.type
_entity.pdbx_description
1 polymer ?
#
loop_
_entity_poly.entity_id
_entity_poly.type
_entity_poly.pdbx_seq_one_letter_code
_entity_poly.pdbx_strand_id
1 'polypeptide(L)'
;MKIIDIHNPERVNRKPDQIEILFSSGDFEEQGFLVKHVELRLYVEKNDDKLGPFSLITSFVQTNKGSVEMIYDEGYRGEDSLNRTVKFLVSNMGLSALILRSTISLKDNISN
;
A
#
# COMPACT_ATOMS: atom_id res chain seq x y z
N MET A 1 -5.67 -14.26 6.54
CA MET A 1 -4.91 -14.40 5.28
C MET A 1 -4.08 -13.15 5.05
N LYS A 2 -2.84 -13.29 4.58
CA LYS A 2 -1.95 -12.17 4.20
C LYS A 2 -1.56 -12.37 2.73
N ILE A 3 -1.93 -11.42 1.88
CA ILE A 3 -1.56 -11.40 0.45
C ILE A 3 -0.48 -10.35 0.25
N ILE A 4 0.59 -10.73 -0.46
CA ILE A 4 1.62 -9.81 -0.94
C ILE A 4 1.57 -9.87 -2.47
N ASP A 5 0.92 -8.88 -3.07
CA ASP A 5 0.78 -8.73 -4.53
C ASP A 5 1.97 -7.91 -5.08
N ILE A 6 3.16 -8.52 -4.96
CA ILE A 6 4.44 -7.94 -5.36
C ILE A 6 5.27 -9.05 -6.01
N HIS A 7 5.82 -8.78 -7.20
CA HIS A 7 6.57 -9.79 -7.97
C HIS A 7 7.71 -10.46 -7.17
N ASN A 8 8.41 -9.68 -6.33
CA ASN A 8 9.40 -10.17 -5.37
C ASN A 8 9.00 -9.77 -3.93
N PRO A 9 8.35 -10.65 -3.16
CA PRO A 9 7.89 -10.36 -1.80
C PRO A 9 9.01 -10.02 -0.80
N GLU A 10 10.25 -10.46 -1.04
CA GLU A 10 11.38 -10.17 -0.15
C GLU A 10 11.68 -8.66 -0.04
N ARG A 11 11.28 -7.88 -1.05
CA ARG A 11 11.41 -6.41 -1.06
C ARG A 11 10.70 -5.75 0.12
N VAL A 12 9.61 -6.36 0.58
CA VAL A 12 8.77 -5.88 1.71
C VAL A 12 8.86 -6.79 2.93
N ASN A 13 9.74 -7.79 2.93
CA ASN A 13 9.97 -8.68 4.07
C ASN A 13 10.88 -8.04 5.12
N ARG A 14 10.59 -6.78 5.45
CA ARG A 14 11.31 -5.96 6.42
C ARG A 14 10.38 -4.87 6.95
N LYS A 15 10.81 -4.14 7.98
CA LYS A 15 10.06 -2.98 8.46
C LYS A 15 10.13 -1.86 7.40
N PRO A 16 9.01 -1.17 7.11
CA PRO A 16 9.03 0.03 6.28
C PRO A 16 9.93 1.11 6.90
N ASP A 17 10.60 1.86 6.04
CA ASP A 17 11.39 3.03 6.44
C ASP A 17 10.48 4.17 6.91
N GLN A 18 9.32 4.34 6.24
CA GLN A 18 8.28 5.29 6.64
C GLN A 18 6.89 4.71 6.42
N ILE A 19 5.92 5.16 7.22
CA ILE A 19 4.51 4.73 7.15
C ILE A 19 3.64 5.98 7.26
N GLU A 20 2.65 6.09 6.39
CA GLU A 20 1.62 7.12 6.43
C GLU A 20 0.24 6.48 6.48
N ILE A 21 -0.49 6.72 7.57
CA ILE A 21 -1.82 6.15 7.80
C ILE A 21 -2.85 7.01 7.08
N LEU A 22 -3.62 6.39 6.19
CA LEU A 22 -4.65 7.05 5.39
C LEU A 22 -6.04 6.91 6.01
N PHE A 23 -6.29 5.78 6.67
CA PHE A 23 -7.57 5.46 7.28
C PHE A 23 -7.39 4.45 8.41
N SER A 24 -8.03 4.70 9.56
CA SER A 24 -8.03 3.77 10.70
C SER A 24 -9.26 3.99 11.56
N SER A 25 -10.46 3.66 11.07
CA SER A 25 -11.70 3.79 11.86
C SER A 25 -12.50 2.49 12.01
N GLY A 26 -12.23 1.43 11.24
CA GLY A 26 -12.92 0.15 11.42
C GLY A 26 -14.36 0.08 10.92
N ASP A 27 -14.90 1.17 10.37
CA ASP A 27 -16.35 1.31 10.09
C ASP A 27 -16.67 1.43 8.59
N PHE A 28 -15.71 1.18 7.71
CA PHE A 28 -15.91 1.26 6.26
C PHE A 28 -16.13 -0.14 5.66
N GLU A 29 -17.25 -0.36 4.99
CA GLU A 29 -17.57 -1.63 4.34
C GLU A 29 -17.49 -1.51 2.81
N GLU A 30 -16.78 -2.43 2.16
CA GLU A 30 -16.67 -2.54 0.71
C GLU A 30 -16.86 -4.01 0.30
N GLN A 31 -17.88 -4.31 -0.51
CA GLN A 31 -18.18 -5.66 -1.02
C GLN A 31 -18.23 -6.77 0.07
N GLY A 32 -18.73 -6.45 1.27
CA GLY A 32 -18.79 -7.38 2.39
C GLY A 32 -17.46 -7.58 3.13
N PHE A 33 -16.48 -6.70 2.91
CA PHE A 33 -15.24 -6.59 3.68
C PHE A 33 -15.30 -5.34 4.55
N LEU A 34 -15.09 -5.53 5.85
CA LEU A 34 -14.94 -4.41 6.79
C LEU A 34 -13.48 -3.98 6.78
N VAL A 35 -13.20 -2.81 6.22
CA VAL A 35 -11.87 -2.20 6.18
C VAL A 35 -11.54 -1.61 7.53
N LYS A 36 -10.44 -2.08 8.10
CA LYS A 36 -9.97 -1.70 9.44
C LYS A 36 -8.92 -0.61 9.37
N HIS A 37 -7.98 -0.77 8.45
CA HIS A 37 -6.78 0.06 8.37
C HIS A 37 -6.30 0.16 6.93
N VAL A 38 -5.89 1.36 6.52
CA VAL A 38 -5.22 1.61 5.25
C VAL A 38 -4.04 2.54 5.49
N GLU A 39 -2.88 2.15 4.96
CA GLU A 39 -1.65 2.94 5.04
C GLU A 39 -0.82 2.79 3.77
N LEU A 40 0.02 3.80 3.51
CA LEU A 40 1.13 3.70 2.57
C LEU A 40 2.42 3.44 3.33
N ARG A 41 3.27 2.59 2.77
CA ARG A 41 4.57 2.22 3.32
C ARG A 41 5.65 2.57 2.32
N LEU A 42 6.74 3.16 2.80
CA LEU A 42 7.94 3.39 2.00
C LEU A 42 9.02 2.41 2.38
N TYR A 43 9.65 1.82 1.38
CA TYR A 43 10.88 1.05 1.47
C TYR A 43 11.92 1.69 0.56
N VAL A 44 13.04 2.14 1.12
CA VAL A 44 14.18 2.65 0.36
C VAL A 44 15.09 1.46 0.05
N GLU A 45 15.21 1.10 -1.21
CA GLU A 45 15.91 -0.15 -1.62
C GLU A 45 17.38 0.08 -1.92
N LYS A 46 17.70 1.22 -2.52
CA LYS A 46 19.06 1.60 -2.91
C LYS A 46 19.16 3.11 -3.05
N ASN A 47 20.38 3.63 -3.01
CA ASN A 47 20.68 5.03 -3.27
C ASN A 47 21.61 5.10 -4.48
N ASP A 48 21.21 5.86 -5.50
CA ASP A 48 22.03 6.15 -6.67
C ASP A 48 22.65 7.54 -6.54
N ASP A 49 23.93 7.70 -6.85
CA ASP A 49 24.66 8.94 -6.65
C ASP A 49 24.09 10.14 -7.44
N LYS A 50 23.40 9.88 -8.56
CA LYS A 50 22.81 10.92 -9.42
C LYS A 50 21.31 11.07 -9.20
N LEU A 51 20.60 9.96 -9.03
CA LEU A 51 19.14 9.92 -9.01
C LEU A 51 18.57 9.92 -7.58
N GLY A 52 19.40 9.70 -6.57
CA GLY A 52 19.00 9.64 -5.16
C GLY A 52 18.36 8.31 -4.76
N PRO A 53 17.53 8.30 -3.70
CA PRO A 53 16.96 7.07 -3.17
C PRO A 53 15.89 6.49 -4.10
N PHE A 54 16.02 5.20 -4.39
CA PHE A 54 14.97 4.41 -5.04
C PHE A 54 13.88 4.11 -4.01
N SER A 55 12.72 4.71 -4.21
CA SER A 55 11.54 4.54 -3.37
C SER A 55 10.68 3.41 -3.91
N LEU A 56 10.37 2.43 -3.07
CA LEU A 56 9.27 1.48 -3.27
C LEU A 56 8.15 1.87 -2.32
N ILE A 57 7.02 2.33 -2.85
CA ILE A 57 5.84 2.67 -2.08
C ILE A 57 4.80 1.58 -2.27
N THR A 58 4.34 0.99 -1.18
CA THR A 58 3.26 0.00 -1.19
C THR A 58 2.04 0.53 -0.47
N SER A 59 0.86 0.08 -0.90
CA SER A 59 -0.37 0.26 -0.14
C SER A 59 -0.66 -1.00 0.65
N PHE A 60 -0.94 -0.83 1.94
CA PHE A 60 -1.39 -1.89 2.83
C PHE A 60 -2.84 -1.64 3.23
N VAL A 61 -3.70 -2.62 2.96
CA VAL A 61 -5.11 -2.61 3.34
C VAL A 61 -5.40 -3.80 4.23
N GLN A 62 -5.90 -3.54 5.43
CA GLN A 62 -6.33 -4.55 6.38
C GLN A 62 -7.85 -4.57 6.48
N THR A 63 -8.42 -5.76 6.41
CA THR A 63 -9.87 -6.01 6.55
C THR A 63 -10.15 -7.04 7.64
N ASN A 64 -11.42 -7.29 7.91
CA ASN A 64 -11.85 -8.42 8.74
C ASN A 64 -11.54 -9.80 8.15
N LYS A 65 -11.29 -9.93 6.84
CA LYS A 65 -11.04 -11.23 6.17
C LYS A 65 -9.58 -11.46 5.78
N GLY A 66 -8.72 -10.48 6.00
CA GLY A 66 -7.30 -10.57 5.69
C GLY A 66 -6.70 -9.21 5.34
N SER A 67 -5.44 -9.23 4.92
CA SER A 67 -4.73 -8.03 4.49
C SER A 67 -4.08 -8.23 3.13
N VAL A 68 -3.95 -7.14 2.37
CA VAL A 68 -3.24 -7.09 1.10
C VAL A 68 -2.20 -5.99 1.16
N GLU A 69 -0.98 -6.32 0.71
CA GLU A 69 0.05 -5.34 0.40
C GLU A 69 0.37 -5.43 -1.09
N MET A 70 0.34 -4.29 -1.79
CA MET A 70 0.58 -4.20 -3.23
C MET A 70 1.45 -2.98 -3.56
N ILE A 71 2.20 -3.03 -4.66
CA ILE A 71 2.94 -1.85 -5.14
C ILE A 71 1.94 -0.75 -5.52
N TYR A 72 2.17 0.44 -4.97
CA TYR A 72 1.48 1.66 -5.36
C TYR A 72 2.30 2.45 -6.40
N ASP A 73 3.58 2.68 -6.08
CA ASP A 73 4.51 3.41 -6.95
C ASP A 73 5.95 2.95 -6.66
N GLU A 74 6.82 3.01 -7.67
CA GLU A 74 8.24 2.78 -7.49
C GLU A 74 9.10 3.64 -8.43
N GLY A 75 10.32 3.92 -8.00
CA GLY A 75 11.32 4.65 -8.79
C GLY A 75 12.18 5.61 -7.99
N TYR A 76 13.05 6.34 -8.70
CA TYR A 76 13.79 7.47 -8.14
C TYR A 76 12.87 8.67 -7.99
N ARG A 77 12.16 8.70 -6.87
CA ARG A 77 11.15 9.72 -6.57
C ARG A 77 11.71 10.90 -5.80
N GLY A 78 12.99 10.87 -5.40
CA GLY A 78 13.64 11.90 -4.59
C GLY A 78 13.16 11.89 -3.13
N GLU A 79 13.65 12.85 -2.36
CA GLU A 79 13.26 13.03 -0.95
C GLU A 79 11.77 13.35 -0.81
N ASP A 80 11.15 12.98 0.30
CA ASP A 80 9.71 13.24 0.60
C ASP A 80 8.73 12.55 -0.37
N SER A 81 9.15 11.46 -1.01
CA SER A 81 8.35 10.71 -1.99
C SER A 81 7.03 10.20 -1.41
N LEU A 82 7.04 9.67 -0.19
CA LEU A 82 5.84 9.16 0.47
C LEU A 82 4.78 10.25 0.69
N ASN A 83 5.16 11.41 1.22
CA ASN A 83 4.23 12.50 1.48
C ASN A 83 3.62 13.08 0.20
N ARG A 84 4.39 13.20 -0.88
CA ARG A 84 3.84 13.60 -2.19
C ARG A 84 2.81 12.59 -2.68
N THR A 85 3.09 11.30 -2.53
CA THR A 85 2.17 10.22 -2.90
C THR A 85 0.89 10.25 -2.06
N VAL A 86 1.00 10.44 -0.74
CA VAL A 86 -0.17 10.60 0.15
C VAL A 86 -1.04 11.77 -0.30
N LYS A 87 -0.44 12.94 -0.53
CA LYS A 87 -1.17 14.14 -0.99
C LYS A 87 -1.89 13.86 -2.31
N PHE A 88 -1.20 13.27 -3.28
CA PHE A 88 -1.81 12.91 -4.57
C PHE A 88 -2.98 11.94 -4.40
N LEU A 89 -2.81 10.89 -3.59
CA LEU A 89 -3.84 9.89 -3.37
C LEU A 89 -5.10 10.51 -2.75
N VAL A 90 -4.92 11.28 -1.67
CA VAL A 90 -6.03 11.90 -0.93
C VAL A 90 -6.76 12.93 -1.79
N SER A 91 -6.02 13.74 -2.57
CA SER A 91 -6.61 14.76 -3.43
C SER A 91 -7.40 14.22 -4.62
N ASN A 92 -7.18 12.97 -5.03
CA ASN A 92 -7.77 12.38 -6.24
C ASN A 92 -8.74 11.22 -5.97
N MET A 93 -9.31 11.11 -4.77
CA MET A 93 -10.16 9.99 -4.36
C MET A 93 -9.50 8.60 -4.56
N GLY A 94 -8.17 8.55 -4.55
CA GLY A 94 -7.41 7.33 -4.83
C GLY A 94 -7.57 6.25 -3.76
N LEU A 95 -7.97 6.63 -2.54
CA LEU A 95 -8.18 5.71 -1.43
C LEU A 95 -9.28 4.68 -1.73
N SER A 96 -10.41 5.11 -2.31
CA SER A 96 -11.51 4.21 -2.67
C SER A 96 -11.06 3.17 -3.72
N ALA A 97 -10.27 3.60 -4.70
CA ALA A 97 -9.73 2.70 -5.72
C ALA A 97 -8.76 1.66 -5.12
N LEU A 98 -7.92 2.05 -4.16
CA LEU A 98 -7.03 1.13 -3.46
C LEU A 98 -7.79 0.08 -2.64
N ILE A 99 -8.82 0.52 -1.93
CA ILE A 99 -9.67 -0.38 -1.15
C ILE A 99 -10.35 -1.38 -2.08
N LEU A 100 -10.98 -0.91 -3.17
CA LEU A 100 -11.65 -1.76 -4.15
C LEU A 100 -10.71 -2.81 -4.76
N ARG A 101 -9.51 -2.42 -5.19
CA ARG A 101 -8.53 -3.37 -5.74
C ARG A 101 -8.12 -4.41 -4.70
N SER A 102 -7.97 -4.00 -3.45
CA SER A 102 -7.60 -4.89 -2.34
C SER A 102 -8.71 -5.89 -2.01
N THR A 103 -9.97 -5.46 -2.00
CA THR A 103 -11.11 -6.36 -1.73
C THR A 103 -11.33 -7.36 -2.86
N ILE A 104 -11.11 -6.97 -4.12
CA ILE A 104 -11.09 -7.89 -5.27
C ILE A 104 -10.01 -8.96 -5.08
N SER A 105 -8.76 -8.54 -4.78
CA SER A 105 -7.66 -9.49 -4.56
C SER A 105 -7.94 -10.48 -3.42
N LEU A 106 -8.50 -10.01 -2.29
CA LEU A 106 -8.93 -10.88 -1.19
C LEU A 106 -10.01 -11.86 -1.63
N LYS A 107 -11.01 -11.39 -2.37
CA LYS A 107 -12.14 -12.21 -2.81
C LYS A 107 -11.68 -13.33 -3.75
N ASP A 108 -10.79 -13.03 -4.69
CA ASP A 108 -10.24 -14.00 -5.64
C ASP A 108 -9.43 -15.08 -4.92
N ASN A 109 -8.71 -14.73 -3.85
CA ASN A 109 -7.94 -15.70 -3.06
C ASN A 109 -8.76 -16.47 -2.02
N ILE A 110 -9.98 -16.02 -1.68
CA ILE A 110 -10.90 -16.76 -0.80
C ILE A 110 -11.77 -17.73 -1.60
N SER A 111 -12.05 -17.39 -2.86
CA SER A 111 -12.96 -18.16 -3.72
C SER A 111 -12.26 -19.26 -4.52
N ASN A 112 -10.92 -19.31 -4.46
CA ASN A 112 -10.04 -20.36 -5.01
C ASN A 112 -9.49 -21.20 -3.86
#